data_AF-A0AAJ1N4W2-F1
#
_entry.id   AF-A0AAJ1N4W2-F1
#
_cell.length_a   1.000
_cell.length_b   1.000
_cell.length_c   1.000
_cell.angle_alpha   90.00
_cell.angle_beta   90.00
_cell.angle_gamma   90.00
#
_symmetry.space_group_name_H-M   'P 1'
#
loop_
_entity.id
_entity.type
_entity.pdbx_description
1 polymer ?
#
loop_
_entity_poly.entity_id
_entity_poly.type
_entity_poly.pdbx_seq_one_letter_code
_entity_poly.pdbx_strand_id
1 'polypeptide(L)'
;MANRSYLYSISNQPSSYYDRPDIANGLSEWSYAIPMTYRILMSGNPKLCESLLYHGYDHEEEREKTPFYALTSDFDIGFARLKKFFTSIEPLFLENGYDASKEIKEALEFLEQHKQPFLLLETIELDMMLMEGADNLRQAVEDEIQRCLLVGRGIDAIPDDKETAIEVIKWAASDPENLFSAINFNSECDYVDAGYPMGLSYWESSLYYRILNKKEFEEES
;
A
#
# COMPACT_ATOMS: atom_id res chain seq x y z
N MET A 1 11.20 -2.27 -16.37
CA MET A 1 10.44 -1.93 -15.16
C MET A 1 9.05 -1.50 -15.59
N ALA A 2 8.02 -2.01 -14.93
CA ALA A 2 6.63 -1.65 -15.20
C ALA A 2 6.23 -0.33 -14.52
N ASN A 3 7.10 0.20 -13.64
CA ASN A 3 6.94 1.43 -12.87
C ASN A 3 5.69 1.37 -11.99
N ARG A 4 5.62 0.34 -11.15
CA ARG A 4 4.45 0.06 -10.30
C ARG A 4 4.80 -0.07 -8.83
N SER A 5 3.82 0.19 -7.98
CA SER A 5 3.79 -0.31 -6.60
C SER A 5 3.07 -1.66 -6.56
N TYR A 6 3.51 -2.55 -5.68
CA TYR A 6 2.92 -3.89 -5.53
C TYR A 6 2.62 -4.18 -4.07
N LEU A 7 1.40 -4.59 -3.78
CA LEU A 7 0.95 -4.96 -2.44
C LEU A 7 0.76 -6.47 -2.34
N TYR A 8 1.30 -7.05 -1.28
CA TYR A 8 1.20 -8.47 -0.97
C TYR A 8 0.76 -8.68 0.49
N SER A 9 0.16 -9.83 0.78
CA SER A 9 0.08 -10.39 2.12
C SER A 9 1.10 -11.52 2.27
N ILE A 10 1.82 -11.55 3.39
CA ILE A 10 2.94 -12.48 3.61
C ILE A 10 2.94 -13.08 5.03
N SER A 11 3.44 -14.31 5.15
CA SER A 11 3.41 -15.11 6.39
C SER A 11 4.39 -14.68 7.49
N ASN A 12 5.48 -13.98 7.15
CA ASN A 12 6.49 -13.44 8.07
C ASN A 12 6.94 -12.05 7.62
N GLN A 13 7.61 -11.30 8.49
CA GLN A 13 8.28 -10.05 8.12
C GLN A 13 9.70 -10.36 7.62
N PRO A 14 10.04 -10.06 6.35
CA PRO A 14 11.36 -10.36 5.80
C PRO A 14 12.44 -9.48 6.45
N SER A 15 13.54 -10.11 6.86
CA SER A 15 14.73 -9.41 7.36
C SER A 15 15.83 -9.25 6.31
N SER A 16 15.76 -10.03 5.23
CA SER A 16 16.64 -9.96 4.06
C SER A 16 15.96 -10.51 2.80
N TYR A 17 16.54 -10.29 1.62
CA TYR A 17 16.07 -10.85 0.34
C TYR A 17 15.90 -12.38 0.37
N TYR A 18 16.74 -13.07 1.14
CA TYR A 18 16.72 -14.54 1.27
C TYR A 18 15.74 -15.03 2.36
N ASP A 19 15.22 -14.14 3.20
CA ASP A 19 14.24 -14.46 4.27
C ASP A 19 12.82 -14.53 3.69
N ARG A 20 12.61 -15.51 2.83
CA ARG A 20 11.39 -15.70 2.05
C ARG A 20 10.22 -16.18 2.91
N PRO A 21 9.00 -15.71 2.63
CA PRO A 21 7.81 -16.20 3.29
C PRO A 21 7.36 -17.57 2.81
N ASP A 22 6.80 -18.37 3.73
CA ASP A 22 6.15 -19.64 3.39
C ASP A 22 4.90 -19.41 2.51
N ILE A 23 4.20 -18.28 2.72
CA ILE A 23 3.04 -17.87 1.92
C ILE A 23 3.21 -16.40 1.52
N ALA A 24 3.08 -16.12 0.23
CA ALA A 24 2.97 -14.77 -0.33
C ALA A 24 1.82 -14.73 -1.32
N ASN A 25 0.82 -13.88 -1.07
CA ASN A 25 -0.29 -13.64 -1.99
C ASN A 25 -0.16 -12.23 -2.57
N GLY A 26 -0.29 -12.08 -3.88
CA GLY A 26 -0.56 -10.78 -4.49
C GLY A 26 -1.90 -10.24 -3.98
N LEU A 27 -1.97 -8.93 -3.75
CA LEU A 27 -3.21 -8.26 -3.39
C LEU A 27 -3.64 -7.22 -4.43
N SER A 28 -2.70 -6.42 -4.91
CA SER A 28 -2.98 -5.35 -5.87
C SER A 28 -1.67 -4.77 -6.41
N GLU A 29 -1.71 -4.15 -7.59
CA GLU A 29 -0.60 -3.38 -8.15
C GLU A 29 -1.07 -2.10 -8.82
N TRP A 30 -0.31 -1.02 -8.70
CA TRP A 30 -0.67 0.29 -9.23
C TRP A 30 0.46 0.97 -10.00
N SER A 31 0.16 1.45 -11.20
CA SER A 31 1.15 2.14 -12.05
C SER A 31 1.36 3.57 -11.57
N TYR A 32 2.63 3.99 -11.50
CA TYR A 32 3.08 5.37 -11.25
C TYR A 32 2.65 6.00 -9.91
N ALA A 33 1.96 5.27 -9.04
CA ALA A 33 1.43 5.80 -7.78
C ALA A 33 1.36 4.73 -6.69
N ILE A 34 1.26 5.20 -5.44
CA ILE A 34 0.89 4.41 -4.27
C ILE A 34 -0.49 4.90 -3.82
N PRO A 35 -1.56 4.09 -3.92
CA PRO A 35 -2.91 4.48 -3.52
C PRO A 35 -3.03 4.81 -2.03
N MET A 36 -4.06 5.57 -1.68
CA MET A 36 -4.42 5.84 -0.28
C MET A 36 -4.71 4.53 0.48
N THR A 37 -5.43 3.57 -0.11
CA THR A 37 -5.75 2.30 0.55
C THR A 37 -4.50 1.49 0.90
N TYR A 38 -3.45 1.51 0.08
CA TYR A 38 -2.18 0.85 0.41
C TYR A 38 -1.55 1.52 1.63
N ARG A 39 -1.49 2.85 1.69
CA ARG A 39 -0.93 3.58 2.85
C ARG A 39 -1.72 3.32 4.13
N ILE A 40 -3.04 3.21 4.04
CA ILE A 40 -3.89 2.86 5.20
C ILE A 40 -3.57 1.43 5.66
N LEU A 41 -3.52 0.47 4.75
CA LEU A 41 -3.16 -0.91 5.07
C LEU A 41 -1.75 -1.00 5.67
N MET A 42 -0.79 -0.29 5.12
CA MET A 42 0.59 -0.27 5.63
C MET A 42 0.76 0.51 6.94
N SER A 43 -0.23 1.29 7.37
CA SER A 43 -0.13 2.10 8.59
C SER A 43 -0.07 1.28 9.90
N GLY A 44 -0.38 -0.02 9.86
CA GLY A 44 -0.55 -0.87 11.03
C GLY A 44 0.63 -0.84 12.01
N ASN A 45 1.83 -1.02 11.49
CA ASN A 45 3.11 -0.92 12.17
C ASN A 45 4.23 -0.95 11.11
N PRO A 46 4.33 0.07 10.25
CA PRO A 46 5.21 0.03 9.10
C PRO A 46 6.68 -0.04 9.52
N LYS A 47 7.43 -0.94 8.90
CA LYS A 47 8.87 -1.13 9.12
C LYS A 47 9.57 -1.28 7.78
N LEU A 48 10.83 -0.83 7.74
CA LEU A 48 11.73 -1.10 6.64
C LEU A 48 12.05 -2.59 6.60
N CYS A 49 11.99 -3.19 5.42
CA CYS A 49 12.50 -4.53 5.14
C CYS A 49 13.28 -4.52 3.82
N GLU A 50 14.04 -5.57 3.53
CA GLU A 50 14.60 -5.71 2.19
C GLU A 50 13.50 -6.02 1.18
N SER A 51 13.66 -5.49 -0.04
CA SER A 51 12.82 -5.87 -1.17
C SER A 51 12.98 -7.35 -1.41
N LEU A 52 11.88 -8.02 -1.72
CA LEU A 52 11.85 -9.41 -2.15
C LEU A 52 11.79 -9.53 -3.67
N LEU A 53 11.50 -8.43 -4.38
CA LEU A 53 11.53 -8.37 -5.85
C LEU A 53 12.93 -8.11 -6.40
N TYR A 54 13.69 -7.20 -5.78
CA TYR A 54 15.00 -6.78 -6.29
C TYR A 54 16.10 -6.97 -5.26
N HIS A 55 17.17 -7.64 -5.68
CA HIS A 55 18.39 -7.86 -4.88
C HIS A 55 19.57 -7.16 -5.54
N GLY A 56 19.78 -5.90 -5.20
CA GLY A 56 20.86 -5.06 -5.70
C GLY A 56 20.89 -4.85 -7.20
N TYR A 57 22.01 -4.30 -7.67
CA TYR A 57 22.22 -4.04 -9.08
C TYR A 57 22.79 -5.28 -9.79
N ASP A 58 22.38 -5.50 -11.04
CA ASP A 58 22.81 -6.66 -11.85
C ASP A 58 24.32 -6.77 -12.06
N HIS A 59 25.06 -5.67 -11.90
CA HIS A 59 26.51 -5.62 -12.08
C HIS A 59 27.31 -5.91 -10.80
N GLU A 60 26.66 -6.07 -9.65
CA GLU A 60 27.29 -6.39 -8.37
C GLU A 60 27.49 -7.90 -8.22
N GLU A 61 28.57 -8.30 -7.53
CA GLU A 61 28.75 -9.71 -7.15
C GLU A 61 27.70 -10.13 -6.12
N GLU A 62 27.22 -11.38 -6.19
CA GLU A 62 26.10 -11.87 -5.36
C GLU A 62 26.29 -11.64 -3.85
N ARG A 63 27.53 -11.74 -3.36
CA ARG A 63 27.85 -11.54 -1.93
C ARG A 63 28.02 -10.08 -1.52
N GLU A 64 28.07 -9.18 -2.48
CA GLU A 64 28.34 -7.76 -2.31
C GLU A 64 27.16 -6.89 -2.77
N LYS A 65 26.03 -7.52 -3.14
CA LYS A 65 24.86 -6.81 -3.63
C LYS A 65 24.33 -5.82 -2.60
N THR A 66 24.11 -4.61 -3.07
CA THR A 66 23.53 -3.55 -2.26
C THR A 66 22.05 -3.87 -2.03
N PRO A 67 21.57 -3.96 -0.79
CA PRO A 67 20.16 -4.27 -0.55
C PRO A 67 19.27 -3.12 -1.04
N PHE A 68 18.23 -3.47 -1.77
CA PHE A 68 17.08 -2.58 -1.98
C PHE A 68 16.02 -2.88 -0.93
N TYR A 69 15.14 -1.91 -0.72
CA TYR A 69 14.22 -1.93 0.40
C TYR A 69 12.76 -1.85 -0.05
N ALA A 70 11.91 -2.34 0.82
CA ALA A 70 10.46 -2.28 0.78
C ALA A 70 9.96 -1.95 2.19
N LEU A 71 8.64 -1.88 2.37
CA LEU A 71 8.06 -1.78 3.70
C LEU A 71 7.12 -2.95 4.00
N THR A 72 7.14 -3.40 5.26
CA THR A 72 6.24 -4.41 5.82
C THR A 72 5.41 -3.82 6.95
N SER A 73 4.24 -4.40 7.22
CA SER A 73 3.34 -3.92 8.29
C SER A 73 2.43 -5.03 8.82
N ASP A 74 1.83 -4.81 9.98
CA ASP A 74 0.84 -5.72 10.58
C ASP A 74 -0.50 -5.60 9.84
N PHE A 75 -0.98 -6.72 9.26
CA PHE A 75 -2.21 -6.73 8.44
C PHE A 75 -3.43 -6.26 9.23
N ASP A 76 -3.64 -6.82 10.42
CA ASP A 76 -4.89 -6.62 11.17
C ASP A 76 -5.11 -5.17 11.61
N ILE A 77 -4.03 -4.46 11.96
CA ILE A 77 -4.11 -3.07 12.40
C ILE A 77 -4.46 -2.17 11.20
N GLY A 78 -3.77 -2.35 10.07
CA GLY A 78 -4.05 -1.61 8.84
C GLY A 78 -5.44 -1.90 8.29
N PHE A 79 -5.86 -3.16 8.31
CA PHE A 79 -7.18 -3.57 7.82
C PHE A 79 -8.33 -3.04 8.70
N ALA A 80 -8.13 -2.96 10.03
CA ALA A 80 -9.09 -2.30 10.92
C ALA A 80 -9.27 -0.82 10.57
N ARG A 81 -8.18 -0.11 10.28
CA ARG A 81 -8.22 1.29 9.82
C ARG A 81 -8.88 1.42 8.46
N LEU A 82 -8.60 0.52 7.52
CA LEU A 82 -9.26 0.53 6.21
C LEU A 82 -10.78 0.39 6.33
N LYS A 83 -11.26 -0.54 7.16
CA LYS A 83 -12.70 -0.71 7.43
C LYS A 83 -13.33 0.55 8.02
N LYS A 84 -12.65 1.19 8.98
CA LYS A 84 -13.10 2.47 9.56
C LYS A 84 -13.18 3.54 8.48
N PHE A 85 -12.11 3.71 7.71
CA PHE A 85 -12.02 4.70 6.64
C PHE A 85 -13.13 4.54 5.60
N PHE A 86 -13.33 3.33 5.06
CA PHE A 86 -14.39 3.04 4.10
C PHE A 86 -15.79 3.35 4.66
N THR A 87 -16.05 2.99 5.92
CA THR A 87 -17.32 3.32 6.58
C THR A 87 -17.53 4.83 6.70
N SER A 88 -16.46 5.59 6.93
CA SER A 88 -16.53 7.05 7.09
C SER A 88 -16.68 7.81 5.77
N ILE A 89 -16.19 7.28 4.65
CA ILE A 89 -16.23 7.97 3.34
C ILE A 89 -17.36 7.51 2.42
N GLU A 90 -17.96 6.34 2.64
CA GLU A 90 -19.06 5.83 1.81
C GLU A 90 -20.20 6.85 1.60
N PRO A 91 -20.64 7.62 2.63
CA PRO A 91 -21.63 8.68 2.42
C PRO A 91 -21.15 9.81 1.50
N LEU A 92 -19.85 10.12 1.49
CA LEU A 92 -19.28 11.18 0.64
C LEU A 92 -19.36 10.80 -0.84
N PHE A 93 -19.18 9.52 -1.16
CA PHE A 93 -19.35 9.01 -2.52
C PHE A 93 -20.80 9.19 -3.01
N LEU A 94 -21.76 8.82 -2.17
CA LEU A 94 -23.18 8.96 -2.47
C LEU A 94 -23.59 10.42 -2.68
N GLU A 95 -23.09 11.35 -1.86
CA GLU A 95 -23.30 12.79 -2.04
C GLU A 95 -22.79 13.32 -3.38
N ASN A 96 -21.73 12.71 -3.93
CA ASN A 96 -21.14 13.04 -5.22
C ASN A 96 -21.70 12.20 -6.39
N GLY A 97 -22.79 11.46 -6.16
CA GLY A 97 -23.51 10.73 -7.22
C GLY A 97 -22.83 9.44 -7.67
N TYR A 98 -21.89 8.90 -6.89
CA TYR A 98 -21.25 7.60 -7.14
C TYR A 98 -21.54 6.64 -5.98
N ASP A 99 -22.10 5.47 -6.27
CA ASP A 99 -22.30 4.43 -5.27
C ASP A 99 -21.11 3.48 -5.28
N ALA A 100 -20.17 3.68 -4.36
CA ALA A 100 -18.97 2.88 -4.20
C ALA A 100 -19.15 1.66 -3.26
N SER A 101 -20.38 1.37 -2.82
CA SER A 101 -20.66 0.35 -1.80
C SER A 101 -20.24 -1.06 -2.26
N LYS A 102 -20.40 -1.34 -3.56
CA LYS A 102 -20.02 -2.62 -4.16
C LYS A 102 -18.51 -2.79 -4.15
N GLU A 103 -17.78 -1.80 -4.65
CA GLU A 103 -16.32 -1.81 -4.75
C GLU A 103 -15.67 -1.90 -3.36
N ILE A 104 -16.18 -1.13 -2.38
CA ILE A 104 -15.77 -1.21 -0.97
C ILE A 104 -15.96 -2.63 -0.43
N LYS A 105 -17.14 -3.22 -0.65
CA LYS A 105 -17.44 -4.58 -0.17
C LYS A 105 -16.52 -5.62 -0.81
N GLU A 106 -16.36 -5.57 -2.13
CA GLU A 106 -15.51 -6.50 -2.87
C GLU A 106 -14.05 -6.41 -2.43
N ALA A 107 -13.52 -5.20 -2.21
CA ALA A 107 -12.18 -4.98 -1.68
C ALA A 107 -11.99 -5.60 -0.29
N LEU A 108 -12.94 -5.37 0.63
CA LEU A 108 -12.86 -5.93 1.99
C LEU A 108 -12.97 -7.45 2.00
N GLU A 109 -13.88 -8.04 1.21
CA GLU A 109 -14.02 -9.49 1.08
C GLU A 109 -12.77 -10.12 0.48
N PHE A 110 -12.19 -9.50 -0.55
CA PHE A 110 -10.96 -9.96 -1.18
C PHE A 110 -9.78 -9.95 -0.19
N LEU A 111 -9.59 -8.86 0.54
CA LEU A 111 -8.52 -8.73 1.53
C LEU A 111 -8.64 -9.78 2.65
N GLU A 112 -9.86 -10.03 3.14
CA GLU A 112 -10.10 -11.05 4.17
C GLU A 112 -9.78 -12.46 3.65
N GLN A 113 -10.16 -12.78 2.40
CA GLN A 113 -9.88 -14.08 1.78
C GLN A 113 -8.38 -14.35 1.57
N HIS A 114 -7.59 -13.31 1.32
CA HIS A 114 -6.16 -13.40 1.04
C HIS A 114 -5.29 -13.01 2.24
N LYS A 115 -5.88 -12.89 3.43
CA LYS A 115 -5.19 -12.44 4.64
C LYS A 115 -3.98 -13.31 4.97
N GLN A 116 -2.88 -12.65 5.34
CA GLN A 116 -1.74 -13.20 6.07
C GLN A 116 -1.42 -12.27 7.26
N PRO A 117 -0.61 -12.69 8.24
CA PRO A 117 -0.31 -11.86 9.41
C PRO A 117 0.32 -10.51 9.06
N PHE A 118 1.07 -10.43 7.97
CA PHE A 118 1.78 -9.23 7.55
C PHE A 118 1.43 -8.83 6.11
N LEU A 119 1.74 -7.57 5.81
CA LEU A 119 1.71 -6.99 4.48
C LEU A 119 3.14 -6.69 4.02
N LEU A 120 3.34 -6.63 2.71
CA LEU A 120 4.54 -6.14 2.05
C LEU A 120 4.13 -5.19 0.93
N LEU A 121 4.72 -4.00 0.91
CA LEU A 121 4.57 -3.04 -0.17
C LEU A 121 5.93 -2.82 -0.83
N GLU A 122 6.03 -3.22 -2.09
CA GLU A 122 7.18 -2.99 -2.93
C GLU A 122 6.99 -1.68 -3.71
N THR A 123 7.92 -0.74 -3.52
CA THR A 123 7.91 0.59 -4.17
C THR A 123 9.10 0.80 -5.10
N ILE A 124 10.03 -0.15 -5.12
CA ILE A 124 11.36 0.02 -5.72
C ILE A 124 11.34 0.43 -7.19
N GLU A 125 10.40 -0.06 -8.00
CA GLU A 125 10.29 0.40 -9.40
C GLU A 125 9.91 1.88 -9.50
N LEU A 126 9.05 2.38 -8.60
CA LEU A 126 8.71 3.79 -8.53
C LEU A 126 9.90 4.62 -8.03
N ASP A 127 10.60 4.11 -7.02
CA ASP A 127 11.74 4.81 -6.43
C ASP A 127 12.89 4.92 -7.44
N MET A 128 13.20 3.85 -8.17
CA MET A 128 14.23 3.84 -9.23
C MET A 128 13.87 4.69 -10.45
N MET A 129 12.59 4.97 -10.67
CA MET A 129 12.16 5.90 -11.72
C MET A 129 12.47 7.36 -11.35
N LEU A 130 12.47 7.68 -10.05
CA LEU A 130 12.56 9.05 -9.55
C LEU A 130 13.93 9.39 -8.96
N MET A 131 14.68 8.38 -8.54
CA MET A 131 15.88 8.54 -7.74
C MET A 131 17.00 7.60 -8.19
N GLU A 132 18.23 8.03 -7.93
CA GLU A 132 19.44 7.22 -8.16
C GLU A 132 20.22 7.07 -6.85
N GLY A 133 20.89 5.93 -6.68
CA GLY A 133 21.74 5.63 -5.54
C GLY A 133 20.99 4.97 -4.38
N ALA A 134 21.59 3.93 -3.80
CA ALA A 134 20.98 3.07 -2.80
C ALA A 134 20.51 3.83 -1.53
N ASP A 135 21.27 4.83 -1.08
CA ASP A 135 20.88 5.64 0.08
C ASP A 135 19.61 6.44 -0.18
N ASN A 136 19.45 7.00 -1.40
CA ASN A 136 18.24 7.74 -1.78
C ASN A 136 17.05 6.80 -1.92
N LEU A 137 17.24 5.62 -2.52
CA LEU A 137 16.20 4.60 -2.62
C LEU A 137 15.73 4.14 -1.24
N ARG A 138 16.65 3.93 -0.30
CA ARG A 138 16.31 3.62 1.09
C ARG A 138 15.52 4.76 1.74
N GLN A 139 15.97 6.01 1.58
CA GLN A 139 15.30 7.18 2.13
C GLN A 139 13.86 7.32 1.58
N ALA A 140 13.63 7.01 0.30
CA ALA A 140 12.30 7.04 -0.30
C ALA A 140 11.30 6.12 0.44
N VAL A 141 11.75 4.90 0.78
CA VAL A 141 10.97 3.93 1.55
C VAL A 141 10.76 4.39 2.98
N GLU A 142 11.80 4.94 3.63
CA GLU A 142 11.69 5.50 4.98
C GLU A 142 10.70 6.69 5.04
N ASP A 143 10.67 7.53 4.01
CA ASP A 143 9.70 8.61 3.86
C ASP A 143 8.27 8.06 3.62
N GLU A 144 8.12 6.97 2.86
CA GLU A 144 6.83 6.30 2.67
C GLU A 144 6.31 5.69 3.98
N ILE A 145 7.19 5.15 4.83
CA ILE A 145 6.85 4.72 6.18
C ILE A 145 6.28 5.89 7.00
N GLN A 146 6.89 7.07 6.92
CA GLN A 146 6.36 8.27 7.60
C GLN A 146 4.99 8.68 7.06
N ARG A 147 4.78 8.58 5.74
CA ARG A 147 3.47 8.84 5.12
C ARG A 147 2.41 7.85 5.61
N CYS A 148 2.73 6.55 5.69
CA CYS A 148 1.83 5.53 6.24
C CYS A 148 1.47 5.80 7.71
N LEU A 149 2.44 6.19 8.53
CA LEU A 149 2.20 6.56 9.94
C LEU A 149 1.32 7.81 10.08
N LEU A 150 1.51 8.82 9.22
CA LEU A 150 0.67 10.01 9.19
C LEU A 150 -0.77 9.67 8.80
N VAL A 151 -0.95 8.87 7.75
CA VAL A 151 -2.26 8.38 7.31
C VAL A 151 -2.95 7.60 8.43
N GLY A 152 -2.26 6.66 9.08
CA GLY A 152 -2.81 5.90 10.21
C GLY A 152 -3.33 6.79 11.33
N ARG A 153 -2.54 7.80 11.74
CA ARG A 153 -2.97 8.80 12.73
C ARG A 153 -4.19 9.61 12.27
N GLY A 154 -4.24 9.96 10.99
CA GLY A 154 -5.39 10.64 10.38
C GLY A 154 -6.66 9.80 10.50
N ILE A 155 -6.61 8.51 10.16
CA ILE A 155 -7.75 7.59 10.29
C ILE A 155 -8.15 7.38 11.76
N ASP A 156 -7.17 7.25 12.66
CA ASP A 156 -7.43 7.09 14.10
C ASP A 156 -8.17 8.32 14.67
N ALA A 157 -7.89 9.52 14.15
CA ALA A 157 -8.52 10.77 14.56
C ALA A 157 -9.95 10.99 14.01
N ILE A 158 -10.39 10.20 13.02
CA ILE A 158 -11.77 10.28 12.51
C ILE A 158 -12.75 9.86 13.62
N PRO A 159 -13.77 10.65 13.97
CA PRO A 159 -14.79 10.26 14.94
C PRO A 159 -15.58 9.01 14.52
N ASP A 160 -16.06 8.22 15.48
CA ASP A 160 -16.92 7.06 15.19
C ASP A 160 -18.36 7.47 14.81
N ASP A 161 -18.78 8.67 15.22
CA ASP A 161 -20.05 9.26 14.82
C ASP A 161 -20.01 9.65 13.34
N LYS A 162 -20.94 9.11 12.54
CA LYS A 162 -20.93 9.24 11.07
C LYS A 162 -21.07 10.68 10.60
N GLU A 163 -21.97 11.45 11.19
CA GLU A 163 -22.20 12.84 10.78
C GLU A 163 -20.97 13.69 11.10
N THR A 164 -20.39 13.50 12.28
CA THR A 164 -19.17 14.20 12.70
C THR A 164 -17.97 13.78 11.85
N ALA A 165 -17.85 12.50 11.48
CA ALA A 165 -16.80 12.00 10.60
C ALA A 165 -16.83 12.67 9.22
N ILE A 166 -18.02 12.80 8.63
CA ILE A 166 -18.23 13.48 7.34
C ILE A 166 -17.73 14.93 7.42
N GLU A 167 -18.14 15.67 8.45
CA GLU A 167 -17.72 17.07 8.62
C GLU A 167 -16.21 17.21 8.84
N VAL A 168 -15.61 16.33 9.64
CA VAL A 168 -14.16 16.31 9.87
C VAL A 168 -13.40 16.00 8.58
N ILE A 169 -13.85 15.04 7.78
CA ILE A 169 -13.21 14.69 6.51
C ILE A 169 -13.35 15.83 5.50
N LYS A 170 -14.53 16.44 5.37
CA LYS A 170 -14.75 17.60 4.49
C LYS A 170 -13.88 18.78 4.90
N TRP A 171 -13.80 19.08 6.19
CA TRP A 171 -12.94 20.13 6.71
C TRP A 171 -11.46 19.83 6.43
N ALA A 172 -11.01 18.60 6.69
CA ALA A 172 -9.64 18.20 6.41
C ALA A 172 -9.33 18.28 4.91
N ALA A 173 -10.24 17.83 4.04
CA ALA A 173 -10.08 17.93 2.59
C ALA A 173 -10.06 19.36 2.05
N SER A 174 -10.55 20.34 2.82
CA SER A 174 -10.50 21.77 2.44
C SER A 174 -9.11 22.41 2.61
N ASP A 175 -8.22 21.78 3.37
CA ASP A 175 -6.83 22.22 3.55
C ASP A 175 -5.94 21.52 2.51
N PRO A 176 -5.35 22.24 1.53
CA PRO A 176 -4.54 21.65 0.46
C PRO A 176 -3.36 20.81 0.96
N GLU A 177 -2.82 21.11 2.14
CA GLU A 177 -1.69 20.40 2.73
C GLU A 177 -2.11 19.11 3.46
N ASN A 178 -3.42 18.87 3.60
CA ASN A 178 -3.94 17.70 4.28
C ASN A 178 -4.01 16.48 3.35
N LEU A 179 -3.75 15.29 3.88
CA LEU A 179 -3.78 14.04 3.11
C LEU A 179 -5.14 13.76 2.43
N PHE A 180 -6.25 14.25 3.00
CA PHE A 180 -7.59 14.05 2.43
C PHE A 180 -7.91 14.99 1.27
N SER A 181 -7.16 16.10 1.11
CA SER A 181 -7.40 17.09 0.04
C SER A 181 -7.16 16.51 -1.36
N ALA A 182 -6.32 15.48 -1.40
CA ALA A 182 -5.84 14.85 -2.60
C ALA A 182 -6.79 13.74 -3.11
N ILE A 183 -7.79 13.36 -2.29
CA ILE A 183 -8.72 12.28 -2.57
C ILE A 183 -9.94 12.80 -3.32
N ASN A 184 -10.31 12.10 -4.39
CA ASN A 184 -11.54 12.36 -5.11
C ASN A 184 -12.63 11.36 -4.66
N PHE A 185 -13.79 11.87 -4.24
CA PHE A 185 -14.93 11.07 -3.74
C PHE A 185 -16.01 10.84 -4.81
N ASN A 186 -15.62 10.71 -6.09
CA ASN A 186 -16.55 10.42 -7.19
C ASN A 186 -16.04 9.25 -8.04
N SER A 187 -16.67 9.01 -9.19
CA SER A 187 -16.31 7.90 -10.10
C SER A 187 -14.88 7.96 -10.65
N GLU A 188 -14.18 9.09 -10.50
CA GLU A 188 -12.78 9.29 -10.90
C GLU A 188 -11.81 9.08 -9.72
N CYS A 189 -12.26 8.51 -8.59
CA CYS A 189 -11.45 8.29 -7.39
C CYS A 189 -10.15 7.51 -7.63
N ASP A 190 -10.11 6.63 -8.64
CA ASP A 190 -8.93 5.84 -9.01
C ASP A 190 -8.23 6.35 -10.28
N TYR A 191 -8.67 7.48 -10.84
CA TYR A 191 -8.04 8.02 -12.04
C TYR A 191 -6.75 8.77 -11.69
N VAL A 192 -5.61 8.14 -11.99
CA VAL A 192 -4.27 8.63 -11.62
C VAL A 192 -3.98 10.05 -12.14
N ASP A 193 -4.47 10.40 -13.33
CA ASP A 193 -4.26 11.74 -13.89
C ASP A 193 -5.16 12.82 -13.25
N ALA A 194 -6.19 12.43 -12.49
CA ALA A 194 -7.09 13.35 -11.78
C ALA A 194 -6.67 13.64 -10.33
N GLY A 195 -5.53 13.11 -9.86
CA GLY A 195 -5.01 13.42 -8.53
C GLY A 195 -4.40 12.22 -7.82
N TYR A 196 -4.68 12.08 -6.52
CA TYR A 196 -4.19 10.95 -5.76
C TYR A 196 -5.20 9.82 -5.81
N PRO A 197 -4.81 8.66 -6.31
CA PRO A 197 -5.81 7.68 -6.64
C PRO A 197 -6.11 6.87 -5.35
N MET A 198 -7.39 6.55 -5.12
CA MET A 198 -7.90 6.02 -3.86
C MET A 198 -7.40 4.59 -3.61
N GLY A 199 -7.52 3.74 -4.61
CA GLY A 199 -7.24 2.31 -4.56
C GLY A 199 -8.48 1.50 -4.19
N LEU A 200 -9.66 1.85 -4.73
CA LEU A 200 -10.88 1.04 -4.56
C LEU A 200 -10.94 -0.14 -5.53
N SER A 201 -10.30 -0.01 -6.68
CA SER A 201 -10.22 -1.03 -7.73
C SER A 201 -8.86 -1.73 -7.80
N TYR A 202 -8.71 -2.67 -8.74
CA TYR A 202 -7.49 -3.44 -9.00
C TYR A 202 -7.05 -4.38 -7.87
N TRP A 203 -8.01 -4.96 -7.13
CA TRP A 203 -7.77 -6.04 -6.19
C TRP A 203 -7.72 -7.38 -6.92
N GLU A 204 -6.52 -7.94 -7.07
CA GLU A 204 -6.30 -9.22 -7.72
C GLU A 204 -5.03 -9.91 -7.21
N SER A 205 -5.02 -11.25 -7.26
CA SER A 205 -3.87 -12.04 -6.79
C SER A 205 -2.79 -12.22 -7.85
N SER A 206 -3.12 -11.98 -9.12
CA SER A 206 -2.23 -12.17 -10.25
C SER A 206 -1.58 -10.85 -10.63
N LEU A 207 -0.41 -10.59 -10.07
CA LEU A 207 0.35 -9.36 -10.31
C LEU A 207 1.41 -9.58 -11.41
N TYR A 208 1.89 -8.49 -12.00
CA TYR A 208 2.97 -8.47 -13.00
C TYR A 208 4.26 -9.08 -12.45
N TYR A 209 4.57 -8.79 -11.18
CA TYR A 209 5.60 -9.49 -10.45
C TYR A 209 5.00 -10.31 -9.32
N ARG A 210 5.45 -11.55 -9.20
CA ARG A 210 5.06 -12.46 -8.13
C ARG A 210 6.23 -12.64 -7.18
N ILE A 211 5.94 -12.65 -5.89
CA ILE A 211 6.90 -13.05 -4.86
C ILE A 211 6.97 -14.57 -4.85
N LEU A 212 8.19 -15.11 -5.02
CA LEU A 212 8.45 -16.52 -4.78
C LEU A 212 8.35 -16.79 -3.28
N ASN A 213 7.55 -17.78 -2.91
CA ASN A 213 7.58 -18.29 -1.54
C ASN A 213 8.90 -19.02 -1.27
N LYS A 214 9.16 -19.33 -0.01
CA LYS A 214 10.41 -19.96 0.43
C LYS A 214 10.75 -21.22 -0.35
N LYS A 215 9.78 -22.12 -0.53
CA LYS A 215 9.99 -23.37 -1.25
C LYS A 215 10.33 -23.12 -2.72
N GLU A 216 9.59 -22.25 -3.39
CA GLU A 216 9.83 -21.91 -4.80
C GLU A 216 11.19 -21.25 -4.99
N PHE A 217 11.55 -20.32 -4.10
CA PHE A 217 12.83 -19.63 -4.15
C PHE A 217 14.01 -20.58 -3.95
N GLU A 218 13.89 -21.56 -3.04
CA GLU A 218 14.90 -22.62 -2.86
C GLU A 218 14.99 -23.58 -4.05
N GLU A 219 13.92 -23.78 -4.81
CA GLU A 219 13.90 -24.60 -6.03
C GLU A 219 14.49 -23.85 -7.25
N GLU A 220 14.45 -22.53 -7.26
CA GLU A 220 14.96 -21.67 -8.34
C GLU A 220 16.39 -21.14 -8.13
N SER A 221 16.92 -21.17 -6.90
CA SER A 221 18.27 -20.70 -6.52
C SER A 221 19.35 -21.78 -6.66
#